data_AF-A0A670J4C5-F1
#
_entry.id   AF-A0A670J4C5-F1
#
_cell.length_a   1.000
_cell.length_b   1.000
_cell.length_c   1.000
_cell.angle_alpha   90.00
_cell.angle_beta   90.00
_cell.angle_gamma   90.00
#
_symmetry.space_group_name_H-M   'P 1'
#
loop_
_entity.id
_entity.type
_entity.pdbx_description
1 polymer ?
#
loop_
_entity_poly.entity_id
_entity_poly.type
_entity_poly.pdbx_seq_one_letter_code
_entity_poly.pdbx_strand_id
1 'polypeptide(L)'
;MWDEIFSSEGVISKAIQLVARQRARGEVLKCLRTYLNWEENAPADVGMMVSSLLLAIQLCPQMEFQLSEQFGEDLKESTWEYVFAVDLLCSHQKWRWTHDHIISKELWPIMDKWIKNRKGNGNVSSPSDIIVATVLRLIGRLGQIGLREGFFSAVENISSVIGVFLQHAKEKDVAWGVQLAAAYALCELGPSNPPKVLEAIQAWEAVNAKSLPPAVTSGVAEVRSLLKCAGSTEGCS
;
A
#
# COMPACT_ATOMS: atom_id res chain seq x y z
N MET A 1 -14.09 0.33 -24.63
CA MET A 1 -13.92 0.72 -23.21
C MET A 1 -14.22 -0.43 -22.24
N TRP A 2 -15.48 -0.84 -21.99
CA TRP A 2 -15.75 -1.93 -21.03
C TRP A 2 -15.23 -3.30 -21.49
N ASP A 3 -15.34 -3.61 -22.78
CA ASP A 3 -14.74 -4.81 -23.36
C ASP A 3 -13.24 -4.90 -23.14
N GLU A 4 -12.51 -3.81 -23.39
CA GLU A 4 -11.05 -3.78 -23.22
C GLU A 4 -10.67 -3.97 -21.75
N ILE A 5 -11.43 -3.38 -20.82
CA ILE A 5 -11.19 -3.54 -19.38
C ILE A 5 -11.37 -5.00 -18.96
N PHE A 6 -12.48 -5.65 -19.35
CA PHE A 6 -12.76 -7.02 -18.93
C PHE A 6 -12.09 -8.10 -19.79
N SER A 7 -11.64 -7.77 -21.00
CA SER A 7 -10.94 -8.72 -21.89
C SER A 7 -9.42 -8.62 -21.74
N SER A 8 -8.89 -7.59 -21.08
CA SER A 8 -7.46 -7.48 -20.83
C SER A 8 -6.98 -8.54 -19.82
N GLU A 9 -5.83 -9.14 -20.08
CA GLU A 9 -5.23 -10.17 -19.22
C GLU A 9 -4.43 -9.61 -18.03
N GLY A 10 -4.44 -8.28 -17.86
CA GLY A 10 -3.71 -7.57 -16.80
C GLY A 10 -4.17 -7.94 -15.39
N VAL A 11 -3.27 -7.76 -14.42
CA VAL A 11 -3.53 -8.13 -13.01
C VAL A 11 -4.69 -7.35 -12.40
N ILE A 12 -4.82 -6.07 -12.72
CA ILE A 12 -5.96 -5.23 -12.29
C ILE A 12 -7.27 -5.75 -12.88
N SER A 13 -7.31 -6.06 -14.19
CA SER A 13 -8.51 -6.58 -14.85
C SER A 13 -9.00 -7.86 -14.20
N LYS A 14 -8.09 -8.80 -13.92
CA LYS A 14 -8.41 -10.04 -13.22
C LYS A 14 -9.00 -9.77 -11.82
N ALA A 15 -8.44 -8.79 -11.09
CA ALA A 15 -8.95 -8.40 -9.78
C ALA A 15 -10.35 -7.76 -9.88
N ILE A 16 -10.57 -6.88 -10.87
CA ILE A 16 -11.88 -6.27 -11.17
C ILE A 16 -12.91 -7.34 -11.48
N GLN A 17 -12.58 -8.29 -12.36
CA GLN A 17 -13.46 -9.40 -12.72
C GLN A 17 -13.84 -10.23 -11.50
N LEU A 18 -12.88 -10.56 -10.64
CA LEU A 18 -13.14 -11.32 -9.44
C LEU A 18 -14.11 -10.59 -8.50
N VAL A 19 -13.86 -9.31 -8.20
CA VAL A 19 -14.74 -8.51 -7.34
C VAL A 19 -16.12 -8.32 -7.97
N ALA A 20 -16.20 -8.04 -9.28
CA ALA A 20 -17.45 -7.92 -10.01
C ALA A 20 -18.27 -9.21 -9.93
N ARG A 21 -17.62 -10.37 -10.09
CA ARG A 21 -18.27 -11.68 -10.01
C ARG A 21 -18.82 -11.99 -8.62
N GLN A 22 -18.13 -11.58 -7.56
CA GLN A 22 -18.58 -11.78 -6.17
C GLN A 22 -19.68 -10.79 -5.75
N ARG A 23 -19.72 -9.59 -6.36
CA ARG A 23 -20.72 -8.56 -6.04
C ARG A 23 -21.99 -8.62 -6.87
N ALA A 24 -21.90 -9.05 -8.14
CA ALA A 24 -23.04 -9.07 -9.04
C ALA A 24 -24.13 -10.04 -8.54
N ARG A 25 -25.40 -9.63 -8.67
CA ARG A 25 -26.59 -10.40 -8.26
C ARG A 25 -27.68 -10.30 -9.32
N GLY A 26 -28.60 -11.27 -9.33
CA GLY A 26 -29.77 -11.26 -10.20
C GLY A 26 -29.43 -11.14 -11.69
N GLU A 27 -30.19 -10.31 -12.41
CA GLU A 27 -30.02 -10.11 -13.85
C GLU A 27 -28.64 -9.55 -14.24
N VAL A 28 -28.02 -8.72 -13.38
CA VAL A 28 -26.67 -8.20 -13.65
C VAL A 28 -25.65 -9.34 -13.67
N LEU A 29 -25.74 -10.29 -12.74
CA LEU A 29 -24.87 -11.47 -12.74
C LEU A 29 -25.12 -12.34 -13.98
N LYS A 30 -26.37 -12.51 -14.39
CA LYS A 30 -26.74 -13.27 -15.59
C LYS A 30 -26.14 -12.64 -16.85
N CYS A 31 -26.31 -11.33 -17.04
CA CYS A 31 -25.73 -10.60 -18.16
C CYS A 31 -24.21 -10.70 -18.18
N LEU A 32 -23.53 -10.46 -17.05
CA LEU A 32 -22.06 -10.54 -16.98
C LEU A 32 -21.54 -11.95 -17.23
N ARG A 33 -22.23 -12.99 -16.75
CA ARG A 33 -21.86 -14.38 -17.02
C ARG A 33 -21.88 -14.70 -18.51
N THR A 34 -22.95 -14.31 -19.21
CA THR A 34 -23.08 -14.52 -20.65
C THR A 34 -22.06 -13.69 -21.44
N TYR A 35 -21.87 -12.43 -21.05
CA TYR A 35 -21.00 -11.50 -21.76
C TYR A 35 -19.51 -11.83 -21.63
N LEU A 36 -19.07 -12.20 -20.42
CA LEU A 36 -17.68 -12.47 -20.07
C LEU A 36 -17.34 -13.97 -20.04
N ASN A 37 -18.27 -14.82 -20.49
CA ASN A 37 -18.15 -16.26 -20.49
C ASN A 37 -17.69 -16.87 -19.14
N TRP A 38 -18.25 -16.39 -18.01
CA TRP A 38 -17.84 -16.83 -16.67
C TRP A 38 -18.30 -18.25 -16.29
N GLU A 39 -19.02 -18.96 -17.16
CA GLU A 39 -19.60 -20.27 -16.85
C GLU A 39 -18.56 -21.40 -16.72
N GLU A 40 -17.36 -21.23 -17.30
CA GLU A 40 -16.34 -22.30 -17.35
C GLU A 40 -15.35 -22.33 -16.17
N ASN A 41 -15.26 -21.25 -15.38
CA ASN A 41 -14.22 -21.11 -14.35
C ASN A 41 -14.82 -21.15 -12.93
N ALA A 42 -14.26 -21.97 -12.02
CA ALA A 42 -14.65 -21.95 -10.60
C ALA A 42 -14.47 -20.55 -9.99
N PRO A 43 -15.24 -20.15 -8.94
CA PRO A 43 -15.02 -18.87 -8.28
C PRO A 43 -13.60 -18.86 -7.69
N ALA A 44 -12.74 -17.96 -8.19
CA ALA A 44 -11.43 -17.78 -7.58
C ALA A 44 -11.60 -17.19 -6.17
N ASP A 45 -10.83 -17.70 -5.22
CA ASP A 45 -10.81 -17.14 -3.86
C ASP A 45 -9.99 -15.84 -3.85
N VAL A 46 -10.51 -14.81 -3.19
CA VAL A 46 -9.83 -13.52 -3.10
C VAL A 46 -8.51 -13.65 -2.32
N GLY A 47 -8.48 -14.46 -1.26
CA GLY A 47 -7.27 -14.74 -0.50
C GLY A 47 -6.19 -15.38 -1.37
N MET A 48 -6.53 -16.45 -2.10
CA MET A 48 -5.62 -17.11 -3.03
C MET A 48 -5.08 -16.16 -4.11
N MET A 49 -5.92 -15.28 -4.65
CA MET A 49 -5.49 -14.30 -5.64
C MET A 49 -4.52 -13.27 -5.04
N VAL A 50 -4.81 -12.74 -3.85
CA VAL A 50 -3.90 -11.81 -3.16
C VAL A 50 -2.55 -12.48 -2.87
N SER A 51 -2.54 -13.71 -2.32
CA SER A 51 -1.28 -14.43 -2.05
C SER A 51 -0.49 -14.68 -3.33
N SER A 52 -1.16 -15.00 -4.44
CA SER A 52 -0.51 -15.19 -5.74
C SER A 52 0.13 -13.89 -6.27
N LEU A 53 -0.55 -12.76 -6.13
CA LEU A 53 -0.01 -11.45 -6.53
C LEU A 53 1.19 -11.04 -5.65
N LEU A 54 1.12 -11.26 -4.34
CA LEU A 54 2.23 -10.97 -3.42
C LEU A 54 3.45 -11.87 -3.69
N LEU A 55 3.22 -13.13 -4.06
CA LEU A 55 4.28 -14.02 -4.50
C LEU A 55 4.90 -13.54 -5.83
N ALA A 56 4.07 -13.12 -6.79
CA ALA A 56 4.54 -12.59 -8.06
C ALA A 56 5.42 -11.33 -7.88
N ILE A 57 5.05 -10.42 -6.97
CA ILE A 57 5.88 -9.28 -6.57
C ILE A 57 7.24 -9.76 -6.05
N GLN A 58 7.25 -10.74 -5.14
CA GLN A 58 8.49 -11.20 -4.51
C GLN A 58 9.43 -11.96 -5.47
N LEU A 59 8.88 -12.64 -6.48
CA LEU A 59 9.65 -13.44 -7.42
C LEU A 59 10.05 -12.69 -8.69
N CYS A 60 9.56 -11.46 -8.90
CA CYS A 60 9.80 -10.73 -10.13
C CYS A 60 11.26 -10.21 -10.19
N PRO A 61 12.09 -10.73 -11.11
CA PRO A 61 13.53 -10.40 -11.15
C PRO A 61 13.81 -9.02 -11.76
N GLN A 62 12.82 -8.38 -12.41
CA GLN A 62 12.97 -7.10 -13.10
C GLN A 62 12.29 -5.93 -12.39
N MET A 63 12.04 -6.04 -11.08
CA MET A 63 11.56 -4.91 -10.32
C MET A 63 12.71 -3.93 -10.09
N GLU A 64 12.51 -2.70 -10.49
CA GLU A 64 13.47 -1.61 -10.35
C GLU A 64 12.72 -0.33 -9.99
N PHE A 65 13.41 0.61 -9.35
CA PHE A 65 12.88 1.96 -9.14
C PHE A 65 12.86 2.72 -10.46
N GLN A 66 11.82 3.54 -10.65
CA GLN A 66 11.80 4.57 -11.66
C GLN A 66 12.00 5.94 -11.02
N LEU A 67 12.67 6.85 -11.72
CA LEU A 67 12.77 8.24 -11.29
C LEU A 67 11.55 9.02 -11.80
N SER A 68 10.86 9.68 -10.89
CA SER A 68 9.71 10.54 -11.13
C SER A 68 10.01 11.96 -10.66
N GLU A 69 9.66 12.97 -11.43
CA GLU A 69 9.76 14.37 -10.99
C GLU A 69 8.85 14.65 -9.78
N GLN A 70 7.68 14.01 -9.75
CA GLN A 70 6.68 14.19 -8.69
C GLN A 70 7.00 13.34 -7.46
N PHE A 71 7.46 12.10 -7.66
CA PHE A 71 7.59 11.09 -6.61
C PHE A 71 9.04 10.69 -6.28
N GLY A 72 10.06 11.24 -6.93
CA GLY A 72 11.44 10.80 -6.75
C GLY A 72 11.66 9.36 -7.20
N GLU A 73 12.44 8.57 -6.44
CA GLU A 73 12.58 7.13 -6.67
C GLU A 73 11.29 6.41 -6.23
N ASP A 74 10.50 5.92 -7.19
CA ASP A 74 9.20 5.27 -6.92
C ASP A 74 9.01 3.99 -7.76
N LEU A 75 7.88 3.31 -7.58
CA LEU A 75 7.50 2.13 -8.31
C LEU A 75 7.16 2.47 -9.78
N LYS A 76 7.55 1.59 -10.71
CA LYS A 76 7.11 1.66 -12.11
C LYS A 76 5.62 1.36 -12.27
N GLU A 77 5.03 1.82 -13.38
CA GLU A 77 3.60 1.63 -13.68
C GLU A 77 3.16 0.17 -13.56
N SER A 78 3.93 -0.77 -14.13
CA SER A 78 3.63 -2.20 -14.03
C SER A 78 3.68 -2.76 -12.60
N THR A 79 4.51 -2.18 -11.72
CA THR A 79 4.50 -2.54 -10.29
C THR A 79 3.28 -1.96 -9.59
N TRP A 80 2.91 -0.71 -9.92
CA TRP A 80 1.70 -0.06 -9.43
C TRP A 80 0.43 -0.87 -9.74
N GLU A 81 0.40 -1.59 -10.87
CA GLU A 81 -0.72 -2.47 -11.19
C GLU A 81 -0.96 -3.56 -10.14
N TYR A 82 0.11 -4.19 -9.63
CA TYR A 82 -0.02 -5.17 -8.54
C TYR A 82 -0.52 -4.51 -7.26
N VAL A 83 -0.03 -3.31 -6.95
CA VAL A 83 -0.46 -2.55 -5.77
C VAL A 83 -1.96 -2.26 -5.83
N PHE A 84 -2.46 -1.78 -6.97
CA PHE A 84 -3.88 -1.49 -7.15
C PHE A 84 -4.75 -2.75 -7.18
N ALA A 85 -4.26 -3.85 -7.78
CA ALA A 85 -4.98 -5.12 -7.77
C ALA A 85 -5.16 -5.65 -6.34
N VAL A 86 -4.11 -5.63 -5.51
CA VAL A 86 -4.17 -6.06 -4.11
C VAL A 86 -5.06 -5.12 -3.28
N ASP A 87 -4.93 -3.80 -3.45
CA ASP A 87 -5.77 -2.80 -2.78
C ASP A 87 -7.26 -3.00 -3.06
N LEU A 88 -7.62 -3.24 -4.33
CA LEU A 88 -9.00 -3.53 -4.74
C LEU A 88 -9.55 -4.79 -4.07
N LEU A 89 -8.78 -5.88 -4.10
CA LEU A 89 -9.16 -7.17 -3.51
C LEU A 89 -9.33 -7.06 -1.98
N CYS A 90 -8.40 -6.39 -1.29
CA CYS A 90 -8.46 -6.18 0.14
C CYS A 90 -9.61 -5.24 0.54
N SER A 91 -9.84 -4.18 -0.23
CA SER A 91 -10.99 -3.28 -0.04
C SER A 91 -12.32 -4.03 -0.16
N HIS A 92 -12.39 -5.10 -0.97
CA HIS A 92 -13.57 -5.96 -1.00
C HIS A 92 -13.77 -6.77 0.29
N GLN A 93 -12.68 -7.23 0.91
CA GLN A 93 -12.68 -8.05 2.12
C GLN A 93 -12.78 -7.25 3.43
N LYS A 94 -12.67 -5.93 3.36
CA LYS A 94 -12.76 -4.99 4.49
C LYS A 94 -11.55 -5.04 5.44
N TRP A 95 -11.55 -4.15 6.43
CA TRP A 95 -10.39 -3.91 7.29
C TRP A 95 -9.94 -5.15 8.07
N ARG A 96 -10.84 -5.79 8.83
CA ARG A 96 -10.45 -6.90 9.73
C ARG A 96 -9.73 -8.02 8.98
N TRP A 97 -10.29 -8.45 7.86
CA TRP A 97 -9.67 -9.48 7.04
C TRP A 97 -8.31 -9.01 6.50
N THR A 98 -8.25 -7.80 5.94
CA THR A 98 -7.03 -7.20 5.36
C THR A 98 -5.91 -7.09 6.40
N HIS A 99 -6.23 -6.58 7.58
CA HIS A 99 -5.29 -6.43 8.68
C HIS A 99 -4.76 -7.79 9.15
N ASP A 100 -5.65 -8.74 9.43
CA ASP A 100 -5.29 -10.00 10.08
C ASP A 100 -4.62 -11.01 9.12
N HIS A 101 -4.93 -10.95 7.83
CA HIS A 101 -4.43 -11.91 6.84
C HIS A 101 -3.36 -11.33 5.94
N ILE A 102 -3.46 -10.06 5.55
CA ILE A 102 -2.53 -9.49 4.55
C ILE A 102 -1.46 -8.66 5.24
N ILE A 103 -1.83 -7.63 6.00
CA ILE A 103 -0.85 -6.77 6.67
C ILE A 103 -0.03 -7.59 7.68
N SER A 104 -0.71 -8.32 8.57
CA SER A 104 -0.06 -9.02 9.69
C SER A 104 0.69 -10.29 9.29
N LYS A 105 0.15 -11.08 8.35
CA LYS A 105 0.69 -12.42 8.04
C LYS A 105 1.50 -12.49 6.74
N GLU A 106 1.39 -11.50 5.86
CA GLU A 106 2.11 -11.50 4.57
C GLU A 106 3.09 -10.31 4.48
N LEU A 107 2.59 -9.07 4.63
CA LEU A 107 3.39 -7.87 4.39
C LEU A 107 4.45 -7.62 5.47
N TRP A 108 4.08 -7.67 6.76
CA TRP A 108 5.05 -7.48 7.85
C TRP A 108 6.17 -8.53 7.88
N PRO A 109 5.90 -9.83 7.65
CA PRO A 109 6.95 -10.82 7.53
C PRO A 109 7.99 -10.54 6.43
N ILE A 110 7.59 -9.93 5.30
CA ILE A 110 8.54 -9.51 4.25
C ILE A 110 9.48 -8.43 4.78
N MET A 111 8.93 -7.42 5.48
CA MET A 111 9.71 -6.36 6.13
C MET A 111 10.69 -6.93 7.16
N ASP A 112 10.22 -7.82 8.04
CA ASP A 112 11.04 -8.45 9.08
C ASP A 112 12.19 -9.28 8.49
N LYS A 113 11.92 -10.06 7.43
CA LYS A 113 12.94 -10.82 6.71
C LYS A 113 14.02 -9.90 6.12
N TRP A 114 13.63 -8.80 5.48
CA TRP A 114 14.57 -7.82 4.93
C TRP A 114 15.43 -7.16 6.02
N ILE A 115 14.83 -6.72 7.14
CA ILE A 115 15.57 -6.12 8.26
C ILE A 115 16.58 -7.10 8.87
N LYS A 116 16.18 -8.37 9.09
CA LYS A 116 17.05 -9.40 9.66
C LYS A 116 18.27 -9.68 8.79
N ASN A 117 18.09 -9.73 7.47
CA ASN A 117 19.19 -9.97 6.53
C ASN A 117 20.20 -8.82 6.52
N ARG A 118 19.75 -7.57 6.67
CA ARG A 118 20.63 -6.40 6.75
C ARG A 118 21.50 -6.35 8.01
N LYS A 119 21.15 -7.11 9.06
CA LYS A 119 21.92 -7.18 10.33
C LYS A 119 22.99 -8.29 10.34
N GLY A 120 23.31 -8.90 9.20
CA GLY A 120 24.43 -9.86 9.07
C GLY A 120 24.07 -11.35 9.14
N ASN A 121 22.78 -11.70 9.21
CA ASN A 121 22.30 -13.10 9.20
C ASN A 121 21.90 -13.60 7.80
N GLY A 122 22.52 -13.07 6.74
CA GLY A 122 22.00 -13.14 5.37
C GLY A 122 21.96 -14.55 4.75
N ASN A 123 20.75 -14.99 4.38
CA ASN A 123 20.52 -16.00 3.35
C ASN A 123 20.40 -15.33 1.96
N VAL A 124 20.73 -16.06 0.89
CA VAL A 124 20.72 -15.61 -0.52
C VAL A 124 19.33 -15.16 -1.04
N SER A 125 18.24 -15.41 -0.30
CA SER A 125 16.86 -15.09 -0.71
C SER A 125 16.26 -13.82 -0.06
N SER A 126 17.06 -12.80 0.22
CA SER A 126 16.52 -11.57 0.83
C SER A 126 15.60 -10.82 -0.13
N PRO A 127 14.46 -10.26 0.33
CA PRO A 127 13.74 -9.27 -0.47
C PRO A 127 14.67 -8.13 -0.88
N SER A 128 14.47 -7.59 -2.08
CA SER A 128 15.17 -6.40 -2.56
C SER A 128 14.51 -5.12 -2.06
N ASP A 129 15.21 -4.00 -2.15
CA ASP A 129 14.72 -2.71 -1.68
C ASP A 129 13.43 -2.27 -2.40
N ILE A 130 13.27 -2.55 -3.69
CA ILE A 130 12.04 -2.26 -4.44
C ILE A 130 10.84 -3.09 -3.95
N ILE A 131 11.06 -4.34 -3.52
CA ILE A 131 10.00 -5.17 -2.92
C ILE A 131 9.56 -4.54 -1.60
N VAL A 132 10.52 -4.11 -0.77
CA VAL A 132 10.25 -3.43 0.50
C VAL A 132 9.51 -2.12 0.30
N ALA A 133 9.91 -1.31 -0.69
CA ALA A 133 9.19 -0.10 -1.07
C ALA A 133 7.75 -0.43 -1.50
N THR A 134 7.55 -1.47 -2.32
CA THR A 134 6.23 -1.94 -2.75
C THR A 134 5.35 -2.33 -1.56
N VAL A 135 5.91 -3.06 -0.58
CA VAL A 135 5.23 -3.45 0.65
C VAL A 135 4.81 -2.23 1.48
N LEU A 136 5.70 -1.23 1.64
CA LEU A 136 5.36 0.01 2.34
C LEU A 136 4.23 0.77 1.66
N ARG A 137 4.27 0.91 0.32
CA ARG A 137 3.18 1.53 -0.45
C ARG A 137 1.87 0.75 -0.28
N LEU A 138 1.91 -0.59 -0.27
CA LEU A 138 0.74 -1.42 0.03
C LEU A 138 0.19 -1.16 1.43
N ILE A 139 1.03 -1.13 2.47
CA ILE A 139 0.57 -0.91 3.85
C ILE A 139 -0.11 0.47 3.99
N GLY A 140 0.46 1.52 3.39
CA GLY A 140 -0.15 2.86 3.38
C GLY A 140 -1.55 2.89 2.77
N ARG A 141 -1.71 2.26 1.60
CA ARG A 141 -3.00 2.15 0.91
C ARG A 141 -4.01 1.28 1.66
N LEU A 142 -3.59 0.10 2.12
CA LEU A 142 -4.46 -0.81 2.84
C LEU A 142 -4.89 -0.23 4.20
N GLY A 143 -4.05 0.57 4.85
CA GLY A 143 -4.41 1.32 6.05
C GLY A 143 -5.54 2.34 5.82
N GLN A 144 -5.71 2.85 4.59
CA GLN A 144 -6.86 3.70 4.25
C GLN A 144 -8.20 2.97 4.42
N ILE A 145 -8.23 1.65 4.23
CA ILE A 145 -9.43 0.84 4.47
C ILE A 145 -9.80 0.93 5.95
N GLY A 146 -8.82 0.80 6.85
CA GLY A 146 -9.00 0.93 8.29
C GLY A 146 -9.50 2.31 8.70
N LEU A 147 -8.92 3.38 8.13
CA LEU A 147 -9.37 4.75 8.38
C LEU A 147 -10.83 4.97 7.94
N ARG A 148 -11.18 4.54 6.73
CA ARG A 148 -12.56 4.65 6.20
C ARG A 148 -13.57 3.86 7.03
N GLU A 149 -13.14 2.76 7.64
CA GLU A 149 -13.98 1.91 8.50
C GLU A 149 -13.93 2.30 9.99
N GLY A 150 -13.20 3.36 10.35
CA GLY A 150 -13.15 3.91 11.72
C GLY A 150 -12.14 3.27 12.67
N PHE A 151 -11.22 2.45 12.17
CA PHE A 151 -10.18 1.77 12.96
C PHE A 151 -8.93 2.64 13.20
N PHE A 152 -9.11 3.89 13.64
CA PHE A 152 -8.03 4.86 13.78
C PHE A 152 -6.87 4.38 14.67
N SER A 153 -7.16 3.80 15.84
CA SER A 153 -6.12 3.31 16.75
C SER A 153 -5.27 2.17 16.16
N ALA A 154 -5.89 1.27 15.39
CA ALA A 154 -5.14 0.20 14.72
C ALA A 154 -4.24 0.76 13.62
N VAL A 155 -4.72 1.75 12.86
CA VAL A 155 -3.93 2.42 11.84
C VAL A 155 -2.84 3.30 12.46
N GLU A 156 -3.07 3.91 13.62
CA GLU A 156 -2.06 4.66 14.38
C GLU A 156 -0.90 3.76 14.81
N ASN A 157 -1.18 2.53 15.23
CA ASN A 157 -0.12 1.57 15.58
C ASN A 157 0.76 1.26 14.36
N ILE A 158 0.15 1.07 13.19
CA ILE A 158 0.86 0.85 11.93
C ILE A 158 1.71 2.07 11.57
N SER A 159 1.12 3.27 11.57
CA SER A 159 1.84 4.50 11.23
C SER A 159 2.97 4.79 12.21
N SER A 160 2.79 4.48 13.50
CA SER A 160 3.85 4.61 14.51
C SER A 160 5.05 3.70 14.21
N VAL A 161 4.82 2.45 13.82
CA VAL A 161 5.90 1.52 13.43
C VAL A 161 6.65 2.02 12.20
N ILE A 162 5.93 2.50 11.17
CA ILE A 162 6.54 3.07 9.97
C ILE A 162 7.30 4.36 10.30
N GLY A 163 6.78 5.20 11.21
CA GLY A 163 7.40 6.44 11.65
C GLY A 163 8.76 6.20 12.31
N VAL A 164 8.80 5.26 13.26
CA VAL A 164 10.06 4.84 13.90
C VAL A 164 11.03 4.27 12.87
N PHE A 165 10.56 3.45 11.93
CA PHE A 165 11.39 2.93 10.85
C PHE A 165 12.02 4.06 10.02
N LEU A 166 11.21 5.03 9.59
CA LEU A 166 11.63 6.15 8.74
C LEU A 166 12.66 7.04 9.43
N GLN A 167 12.46 7.35 10.72
CA GLN A 167 13.39 8.17 11.51
C GLN A 167 14.80 7.55 11.60
N HIS A 168 14.90 6.23 11.67
CA HIS A 168 16.19 5.52 11.74
C HIS A 168 16.73 5.15 10.35
N ALA A 169 16.00 5.43 9.27
CA ALA A 169 16.33 4.93 7.95
C ALA A 169 17.67 5.45 7.44
N LYS A 170 18.01 6.71 7.75
CA LYS A 170 19.30 7.31 7.37
C LYS A 170 20.47 6.68 8.12
N GLU A 171 20.35 6.50 9.43
CA GLU A 171 21.38 5.85 10.27
C GLU A 171 21.62 4.41 9.83
N LYS A 172 20.56 3.71 9.41
CA LYS A 172 20.61 2.33 8.91
C LYS A 172 20.87 2.23 7.41
N ASP A 173 21.35 3.29 6.76
CA ASP A 173 21.71 3.32 5.33
C ASP A 173 20.63 2.71 4.41
N VAL A 174 19.35 2.97 4.70
CA VAL A 174 18.22 2.47 3.89
C VAL A 174 18.23 3.16 2.52
N ALA A 175 17.98 2.41 1.45
CA ALA A 175 17.88 2.96 0.09
C ALA A 175 16.82 4.08 0.00
N TRP A 176 17.09 5.10 -0.81
CA TRP A 176 16.29 6.32 -0.84
C TRP A 176 14.84 6.08 -1.26
N GLY A 177 14.59 5.30 -2.32
CA GLY A 177 13.24 4.90 -2.71
C GLY A 177 12.45 4.18 -1.60
N VAL A 178 13.11 3.43 -0.71
CA VAL A 178 12.45 2.81 0.45
C VAL A 178 12.06 3.85 1.50
N GLN A 179 12.92 4.83 1.74
CA GLN A 179 12.60 5.95 2.64
C GLN A 179 11.41 6.76 2.11
N LEU A 180 11.41 7.07 0.82
CA LEU A 180 10.29 7.75 0.16
C LEU A 180 8.99 6.94 0.26
N ALA A 181 9.04 5.62 0.03
CA ALA A 181 7.87 4.77 0.16
C ALA A 181 7.28 4.78 1.58
N ALA A 182 8.13 4.78 2.61
CA ALA A 182 7.70 4.93 4.00
C ALA A 182 7.11 6.33 4.27
N ALA A 183 7.71 7.41 3.74
CA ALA A 183 7.15 8.76 3.86
C ALA A 183 5.77 8.87 3.19
N TYR A 184 5.59 8.29 2.00
CA TYR A 184 4.28 8.28 1.33
C TYR A 184 3.25 7.47 2.10
N ALA A 185 3.64 6.31 2.64
CA ALA A 185 2.75 5.52 3.49
C ALA A 185 2.33 6.33 4.72
N LEU A 186 3.25 7.05 5.38
CA LEU A 186 2.91 7.91 6.51
C LEU A 186 1.95 9.04 6.13
N CYS A 187 2.16 9.72 4.99
CA CYS A 187 1.24 10.74 4.51
C CYS A 187 -0.17 10.16 4.30
N GLU A 188 -0.28 8.98 3.69
CA GLU A 188 -1.56 8.28 3.53
C GLU A 188 -2.17 7.99 4.92
N LEU A 189 -1.41 7.40 5.85
CA LEU A 189 -1.90 7.07 7.19
C LEU A 189 -2.08 8.27 8.12
N GLY A 190 -1.76 9.48 7.67
CA GLY A 190 -1.84 10.75 8.39
C GLY A 190 -3.11 10.95 9.23
N PRO A 191 -4.32 10.67 8.72
CA PRO A 191 -5.55 10.83 9.48
C PRO A 191 -5.65 9.99 10.75
N SER A 192 -4.81 8.96 10.94
CA SER A 192 -4.76 8.19 12.19
C SER A 192 -4.24 8.99 13.38
N ASN A 193 -3.17 9.77 13.18
CA ASN A 193 -2.56 10.65 14.18
C ASN A 193 -1.69 11.71 13.47
N PRO A 194 -2.30 12.81 13.00
CA PRO A 194 -1.58 13.83 12.24
C PRO A 194 -0.34 14.42 12.96
N PRO A 195 -0.38 14.73 14.28
CA PRO A 195 0.80 15.23 14.99
C PRO A 195 2.00 14.27 14.92
N LYS A 196 1.81 12.99 15.26
CA LYS A 196 2.89 11.99 15.27
C LYS A 196 3.45 11.72 13.89
N VAL A 197 2.59 11.68 12.87
CA VAL A 197 3.02 11.50 11.48
C VAL A 197 3.90 12.66 11.02
N LEU A 198 3.50 13.90 11.31
CA LEU A 198 4.30 15.08 10.97
C LEU A 198 5.64 15.09 11.70
N GLU A 199 5.65 14.78 12.99
CA GLU A 199 6.88 14.67 13.79
C GLU A 199 7.85 13.65 13.18
N ALA A 200 7.35 12.47 12.79
CA ALA A 200 8.17 11.43 12.17
C ALA A 200 8.79 11.90 10.84
N ILE A 201 8.01 12.51 9.96
CA ILE A 201 8.49 13.00 8.67
C ILE A 201 9.48 14.17 8.85
N GLN A 202 9.22 15.10 9.77
CA GLN A 202 10.11 16.23 10.04
C GLN A 202 11.46 15.78 10.63
N ALA A 203 11.44 14.83 11.56
CA ALA A 203 12.66 14.26 12.13
C ALA A 203 13.49 13.55 11.04
N TRP A 204 12.83 12.84 10.12
CA TRP A 204 13.49 12.23 8.96
C TRP A 204 14.02 13.28 7.97
N GLU A 205 13.26 14.33 7.67
CA GLU A 205 13.71 15.43 6.79
C GLU A 205 14.96 16.12 7.35
N ALA A 206 14.98 16.41 8.66
CA ALA A 206 16.07 17.12 9.31
C ALA A 206 17.44 16.41 9.21
N VAL A 207 17.46 15.09 9.06
CA VAL A 207 18.69 14.28 8.96
C VAL A 207 19.08 13.96 7.52
N ASN A 208 18.29 14.38 6.52
CA ASN A 208 18.55 14.13 5.12
C ASN A 208 18.95 15.41 4.38
N ALA A 209 20.05 15.33 3.61
CA ALA A 209 20.51 16.44 2.77
C ALA A 209 19.86 16.45 1.36
N LYS A 210 19.07 15.42 1.02
CA LYS A 210 18.39 15.32 -0.28
C LYS A 210 17.12 16.17 -0.26
N SER A 211 16.84 16.88 -1.35
CA SER A 211 15.59 17.61 -1.52
C SER A 211 14.40 16.64 -1.56
N LEU A 212 13.32 16.99 -0.87
CA LEU A 212 12.10 16.19 -0.86
C LEU A 212 11.35 16.31 -2.20
N PRO A 213 10.82 15.19 -2.75
CA PRO A 213 9.94 15.26 -3.91
C PRO A 213 8.66 16.05 -3.63
N PRO A 214 8.07 16.72 -4.63
CA PRO A 214 6.85 17.51 -4.46
C PRO A 214 5.69 16.75 -3.81
N ALA A 215 5.53 15.45 -4.13
CA ALA A 215 4.49 14.62 -3.53
C ALA A 215 4.62 14.46 -2.01
N VAL A 216 5.84 14.43 -1.47
CA VAL A 216 6.04 14.35 -0.01
C VAL A 216 5.61 15.66 0.63
N THR A 217 6.05 16.78 0.06
CA THR A 217 5.67 18.13 0.53
C THR A 217 4.16 18.34 0.50
N SER A 218 3.49 17.91 -0.59
CA SER A 218 2.03 17.95 -0.70
C SER A 218 1.35 17.11 0.37
N GLY A 219 1.80 15.85 0.55
CA GLY A 219 1.24 14.96 1.58
C GLY A 219 1.42 15.52 2.99
N VAL A 220 2.59 16.10 3.31
CA VAL A 220 2.82 16.79 4.59
C VAL A 220 1.89 17.97 4.77
N ALA A 221 1.64 18.75 3.71
CA ALA A 221 0.69 19.87 3.75
C ALA A 221 -0.75 19.40 4.00
N GLU A 222 -1.17 18.30 3.36
CA GLU A 222 -2.48 17.67 3.58
C GLU A 222 -2.64 17.19 5.02
N VAL A 223 -1.66 16.45 5.57
CA VAL A 223 -1.70 16.00 6.97
C VAL A 223 -1.74 17.19 7.93
N ARG A 224 -0.98 18.26 7.66
CA ARG A 224 -1.03 19.50 8.45
C ARG A 224 -2.39 20.19 8.40
N SER A 225 -3.12 20.09 7.29
CA SER A 225 -4.46 20.67 7.18
C SER A 225 -5.47 19.99 8.13
N LEU A 226 -5.31 18.69 8.38
CA LEU A 226 -6.19 17.92 9.28
C LEU A 226 -6.14 18.44 10.72
N LEU A 227 -4.98 18.93 11.17
CA LEU A 227 -4.83 19.56 12.49
C LEU A 227 -5.66 20.82 12.64
N LYS A 228 -5.78 21.61 11.57
CA LYS A 228 -6.55 22.86 11.58
C LYS A 228 -8.04 22.58 11.67
N CYS A 229 -8.52 21.53 10.99
CA CYS A 229 -9.92 21.12 11.01
C CYS A 229 -10.34 20.52 12.36
N ALA A 230 -9.47 19.78 13.03
CA ALA A 230 -9.75 19.21 14.36
C ALA A 230 -9.89 20.27 15.47
N GLY A 231 -9.23 21.43 15.32
CA GLY A 231 -9.37 22.56 16.24
C GLY A 231 -10.61 23.44 16.02
N SER A 232 -11.38 23.20 14.94
CA SER A 232 -12.57 24.00 14.59
C SER A 232 -13.87 23.52 15.25
N THR A 233 -13.89 22.35 15.89
CA THR A 233 -15.11 21.75 16.45
C THR A 233 -15.44 22.16 17.89
N GLU A 234 -14.66 23.04 18.52
CA GLU A 234 -14.95 23.55 19.89
C GLU A 234 -15.80 24.84 19.93
N GLY A 235 -16.36 25.27 18.80
CA GLY A 235 -17.06 26.56 18.68
C GLY A 235 -18.47 26.49 18.07
N CYS A 236 -19.32 25.58 18.53
CA CYS A 236 -20.78 25.65 18.31
C CYS A 236 -21.50 24.89 19.44
N SER A 237 -21.85 25.61 20.50
CA SER A 237 -22.89 25.24 21.47
C SER A 237 -23.91 26.36 21.53
#